data_AF-A0A1Q3AUV5-F1
#
_entry.id   AF-A0A1Q3AUV5-F1
#
_cell.length_a   1.000
_cell.length_b   1.000
_cell.length_c   1.000
_cell.angle_alpha   90.00
_cell.angle_beta   90.00
_cell.angle_gamma   90.00
#
_symmetry.space_group_name_H-M   'P 1'
#
loop_
_entity.id
_entity.type
_entity.pdbx_description
1 polymer ?
#
loop_
_entity_poly.entity_id
_entity_poly.type
_entity_poly.pdbx_seq_one_letter_code
_entity_poly.pdbx_strand_id
1 'polypeptide(L)'
;ITYEGTNQVKESKISMLVHEYELFVMHDNECISDMFSRFTTIINSLKNPGKSYSNQELVRKILRYLPKIWTPKVTPIEEAKDLSTLPLEQLLGSLMTHETIMKNHENVEVKKKKAIAFKDSKEDSESDEDGDVALITSQFKRFLKNQKGRKTFKKNFPQDEESS
;
A
#
# COMPACT_ATOMS: atom_id res chain seq x y z
N ILE A 1 -27.96 -11.32 32.37
CA ILE A 1 -26.55 -11.06 31.99
C ILE A 1 -26.26 -11.89 30.74
N THR A 2 -26.40 -11.31 29.55
CA THR A 2 -26.15 -11.97 28.26
C THR A 2 -25.00 -11.25 27.57
N TYR A 3 -23.78 -11.43 28.10
CA TYR A 3 -22.55 -10.81 27.59
C TYR A 3 -21.70 -11.76 26.71
N GLU A 4 -22.09 -13.02 26.55
CA GLU A 4 -21.29 -14.02 25.81
C GLU A 4 -21.35 -13.83 24.29
N GLY A 5 -22.47 -13.37 23.74
CA GLY A 5 -22.62 -13.19 22.28
C GLY A 5 -21.84 -12.00 21.72
N THR A 6 -21.69 -10.90 22.47
CA THR A 6 -21.01 -9.69 21.96
C THR A 6 -19.49 -9.79 22.03
N ASN A 7 -18.93 -10.56 22.97
CA ASN A 7 -17.48 -10.77 23.07
C ASN A 7 -16.99 -11.83 22.09
N GLN A 8 -17.71 -12.96 21.95
CA GLN A 8 -17.34 -14.01 20.99
C GLN A 8 -17.36 -13.51 19.53
N VAL A 9 -18.34 -12.67 19.17
CA VAL A 9 -18.41 -12.05 17.84
C VAL A 9 -17.25 -11.08 17.60
N LYS A 10 -16.83 -10.32 18.62
CA LYS A 10 -15.66 -9.42 18.53
C LYS A 10 -14.37 -10.22 18.35
N GLU A 11 -14.17 -11.28 19.13
CA GLU A 11 -12.99 -12.13 19.03
C GLU A 11 -12.91 -12.84 17.68
N SER A 12 -14.04 -13.36 17.18
CA SER A 12 -14.12 -13.96 15.85
C SER A 12 -13.73 -12.95 14.75
N LYS A 13 -14.24 -11.72 14.83
CA LYS A 13 -13.89 -10.64 13.89
C LYS A 13 -12.40 -10.27 13.96
N ILE A 14 -11.81 -10.21 15.16
CA ILE A 14 -10.37 -9.99 15.33
C ILE A 14 -9.58 -11.13 14.69
N SER A 15 -9.98 -12.38 14.94
CA SER A 15 -9.32 -13.56 14.38
C SER A 15 -9.35 -13.54 12.86
N MET A 16 -10.48 -13.19 12.24
CA MET A 16 -10.59 -13.05 10.80
C MET A 16 -9.66 -11.96 10.24
N LEU A 17 -9.61 -10.78 10.88
CA LEU A 17 -8.73 -9.68 10.44
C LEU A 17 -7.24 -10.01 10.62
N VAL A 18 -6.88 -10.74 11.69
CA VAL A 18 -5.52 -11.23 11.90
C VAL A 18 -5.15 -12.22 10.81
N HIS A 19 -6.05 -13.14 10.48
CA HIS A 19 -5.83 -14.09 9.41
C HIS A 19 -5.65 -13.40 8.04
N GLU A 20 -6.48 -12.40 7.74
CA GLU A 20 -6.34 -11.57 6.54
C GLU A 20 -5.00 -10.82 6.51
N TYR A 21 -4.53 -10.31 7.66
CA TYR A 21 -3.21 -9.70 7.80
C TYR A 21 -2.06 -10.70 7.63
N GLU A 22 -2.21 -11.94 8.11
CA GLU A 22 -1.21 -13.00 8.01
C GLU A 22 -1.06 -13.58 6.60
N LEU A 23 -2.18 -13.70 5.87
CA LEU A 23 -2.20 -14.15 4.49
C LEU A 23 -2.14 -13.01 3.47
N PHE A 24 -1.97 -11.77 3.93
CA PHE A 24 -1.93 -10.62 3.05
C PHE A 24 -0.87 -10.81 1.96
N VAL A 25 -1.22 -10.62 0.70
CA VAL A 25 -0.27 -10.66 -0.41
C VAL A 25 -0.68 -9.61 -1.44
N MET A 26 0.30 -9.07 -2.17
CA MET A 26 0.02 -8.25 -3.33
C MET A 26 -0.57 -9.14 -4.45
N HIS A 27 -1.65 -8.68 -5.07
CA HIS A 27 -2.25 -9.40 -6.19
C HIS A 27 -1.59 -8.99 -7.52
N ASP A 28 -1.60 -9.87 -8.53
CA ASP A 28 -0.88 -9.64 -9.80
C ASP A 28 -1.40 -8.42 -10.59
N ASN A 29 -2.69 -8.10 -10.49
CA ASN A 29 -3.33 -6.98 -11.21
C ASN A 29 -3.50 -5.72 -10.35
N GLU A 30 -2.82 -5.67 -9.21
CA GLU A 30 -2.97 -4.61 -8.24
C GLU A 30 -1.77 -3.64 -8.29
N CYS A 31 -2.02 -2.34 -8.21
CA CYS A 31 -0.95 -1.35 -8.10
C CYS A 31 -0.50 -1.21 -6.63
N ILE A 32 0.71 -0.69 -6.39
CA ILE A 32 1.24 -0.51 -5.03
C ILE A 32 0.31 0.33 -4.15
N SER A 33 -0.34 1.35 -4.73
CA SER A 33 -1.29 2.23 -4.04
C SER A 33 -2.54 1.49 -3.54
N ASP A 34 -3.04 0.53 -4.32
CA ASP A 34 -4.23 -0.26 -3.99
C ASP A 34 -3.89 -1.27 -2.89
N MET A 35 -2.75 -1.94 -3.02
CA MET A 35 -2.23 -2.87 -2.01
C MET A 35 -2.07 -2.16 -0.67
N PHE A 36 -1.45 -0.97 -0.68
CA PHE A 36 -1.24 -0.18 0.52
C PHE A 36 -2.56 0.32 1.13
N SER A 37 -3.58 0.61 0.30
CA SER A 37 -4.92 0.98 0.77
C SER A 37 -5.61 -0.17 1.49
N ARG A 38 -5.53 -1.41 0.96
CA ARG A 38 -6.07 -2.60 1.64
C ARG A 38 -5.34 -2.86 2.95
N PHE A 39 -4.00 -2.82 2.92
CA PHE A 39 -3.17 -2.97 4.10
C PHE A 39 -3.56 -1.98 5.22
N THR A 40 -3.65 -0.70 4.88
CA THR A 40 -4.07 0.36 5.84
C THR A 40 -5.46 0.12 6.40
N THR A 41 -6.38 -0.41 5.59
CA THR A 41 -7.75 -0.74 6.01
C THR A 41 -7.76 -1.86 7.05
N ILE A 42 -6.97 -2.92 6.84
CA ILE A 42 -6.81 -4.03 7.78
C ILE A 42 -6.19 -3.53 9.10
N ILE A 43 -5.09 -2.76 9.03
CA ILE A 43 -4.42 -2.22 10.22
C ILE A 43 -5.34 -1.31 11.04
N ASN A 44 -6.09 -0.42 10.38
CA ASN A 44 -7.05 0.44 11.07
C ASN A 44 -8.18 -0.36 11.71
N SER A 45 -8.62 -1.45 11.07
CA SER A 45 -9.65 -2.34 11.61
C SER A 45 -9.15 -3.15 12.81
N LEU A 46 -7.86 -3.51 12.85
CA LEU A 46 -7.19 -4.16 13.98
C LEU A 46 -6.83 -3.20 15.13
N LYS A 47 -6.70 -1.90 14.84
CA LYS A 47 -6.43 -0.87 15.85
C LYS A 47 -7.62 -0.64 16.80
N ASN A 48 -8.85 -0.68 16.28
CA ASN A 48 -10.08 -0.53 17.09
C ASN A 48 -10.22 -1.57 18.22
N PRO A 49 -9.87 -2.86 18.04
CA PRO A 49 -9.86 -3.85 19.11
C PRO A 49 -8.58 -3.86 19.99
N GLY A 50 -7.64 -2.93 19.79
CA GLY A 50 -6.44 -2.81 20.64
C GLY A 50 -5.20 -3.58 20.17
N LYS A 51 -5.24 -4.24 19.00
CA LYS A 51 -4.04 -4.82 18.38
C LYS A 51 -3.36 -3.76 17.50
N SER A 52 -2.29 -3.16 18.02
CA SER A 52 -1.43 -2.26 17.25
C SER A 52 -0.12 -2.94 16.88
N TYR A 53 0.36 -2.68 15.66
CA TYR A 53 1.68 -3.10 15.21
C TYR A 53 2.64 -1.91 15.22
N SER A 54 3.90 -2.17 15.54
CA SER A 54 4.96 -1.17 15.44
C SER A 54 5.23 -0.80 13.97
N ASN A 55 5.74 0.41 13.73
CA ASN A 55 6.09 0.87 12.39
C ASN A 55 7.06 -0.11 11.69
N GLN A 56 8.01 -0.65 12.45
CA GLN A 56 8.99 -1.61 11.96
C GLN A 56 8.34 -2.92 11.48
N GLU A 57 7.35 -3.44 12.22
CA GLU A 57 6.60 -4.63 11.82
C GLU A 57 5.80 -4.37 10.55
N LEU A 58 5.14 -3.22 10.46
CA LEU A 58 4.36 -2.83 9.27
C LEU A 58 5.24 -2.72 8.02
N VAL A 59 6.40 -2.07 8.13
CA VAL A 59 7.38 -1.94 7.04
C VAL A 59 7.86 -3.31 6.59
N ARG A 60 8.31 -4.17 7.51
CA ARG A 60 8.73 -5.54 7.17
C ARG A 60 7.62 -6.35 6.52
N LYS A 61 6.39 -6.19 7.02
CA LYS A 61 5.22 -6.88 6.49
C LYS A 61 4.98 -6.51 5.01
N ILE A 62 5.01 -5.23 4.70
CA ILE A 62 4.84 -4.75 3.31
C ILE A 62 5.96 -5.29 2.42
N LEU A 63 7.22 -5.17 2.84
CA LEU A 63 8.36 -5.64 2.04
C LEU A 63 8.29 -7.14 1.74
N ARG A 64 7.81 -7.95 2.70
CA ARG A 64 7.68 -9.41 2.55
C ARG A 64 6.59 -9.85 1.56
N TYR A 65 5.59 -9.02 1.31
CA TYR A 65 4.45 -9.35 0.44
C TYR A 65 4.51 -8.72 -0.94
N LEU A 66 5.61 -8.02 -1.23
CA LEU A 66 5.91 -7.61 -2.59
C LEU A 66 6.30 -8.83 -3.44
N PRO A 67 5.91 -8.88 -4.72
CA PRO A 67 6.34 -9.92 -5.63
C PRO A 67 7.87 -9.97 -5.74
N LYS A 68 8.43 -11.15 -6.07
CA LYS A 68 9.89 -11.36 -6.17
C LYS A 68 10.61 -10.39 -7.11
N ILE A 69 9.91 -9.81 -8.08
CA ILE A 69 10.47 -8.80 -8.99
C ILE A 69 10.93 -7.53 -8.25
N TRP A 70 10.46 -7.31 -7.02
CA TRP A 70 10.84 -6.19 -6.17
C TRP A 70 12.10 -6.43 -5.34
N THR A 71 12.64 -7.65 -5.30
CA THR A 71 13.83 -8.00 -4.49
C THR A 71 15.01 -7.04 -4.68
N PRO A 72 15.39 -6.61 -5.91
CA PRO A 72 16.50 -5.67 -6.10
C PRO A 72 16.31 -4.30 -5.41
N LYS A 73 15.05 -3.91 -5.15
CA LYS A 73 14.70 -2.67 -4.44
C LYS A 73 14.51 -2.89 -2.94
N VAL A 74 14.01 -4.06 -2.54
CA VAL A 74 13.77 -4.43 -1.14
C VAL A 74 15.09 -4.62 -0.38
N THR A 75 16.06 -5.34 -0.96
CA THR A 75 17.33 -5.68 -0.29
C THR A 75 18.10 -4.44 0.20
N PRO A 76 18.33 -3.40 -0.62
CA PRO A 76 19.02 -2.20 -0.14
C PRO A 76 18.23 -1.43 0.93
N ILE A 77 16.89 -1.50 0.92
CA ILE A 77 16.06 -0.83 1.93
C ILE A 77 16.17 -1.55 3.28
N GLU A 78 16.18 -2.88 3.28
CA GLU A 78 16.37 -3.69 4.48
C GLU A 78 17.78 -3.54 5.07
N GLU A 79 18.79 -3.36 4.23
CA GLU A 79 20.19 -3.21 4.66
C GLU A 79 20.58 -1.77 5.04
N ALA A 80 20.08 -0.75 4.33
CA ALA A 80 20.56 0.62 4.48
C ALA A 80 19.74 1.49 5.45
N LYS A 81 18.51 1.10 5.79
CA LYS A 81 17.61 1.93 6.61
C LYS A 81 17.23 1.23 7.90
N ASP A 82 17.24 2.00 8.99
CA ASP A 82 16.57 1.57 10.21
C ASP A 82 15.06 1.56 9.98
N LEU A 83 14.51 0.36 9.77
CA LEU A 83 13.10 0.11 9.49
C LEU A 83 12.17 0.65 10.60
N SER A 84 12.70 0.91 11.80
CA SER A 84 11.92 1.50 12.88
C SER A 84 11.64 3.00 12.65
N THR A 85 12.59 3.70 12.02
CA THR A 85 12.52 5.15 11.76
C THR A 85 11.94 5.50 10.39
N LEU A 86 11.89 4.54 9.46
CA LEU A 86 11.38 4.74 8.10
C LEU A 86 9.87 4.98 8.11
N PRO A 87 9.38 6.19 7.79
CA PRO A 87 7.95 6.42 7.72
C PRO A 87 7.34 5.67 6.53
N LEU A 88 6.20 5.04 6.78
CA LEU A 88 5.44 4.27 5.80
C LEU A 88 5.13 5.04 4.50
N GLU A 89 4.90 6.35 4.60
CA GLU A 89 4.65 7.23 3.44
C GLU A 89 5.88 7.36 2.53
N GLN A 90 7.09 7.40 3.10
CA GLN A 90 8.32 7.43 2.31
C GLN A 90 8.59 6.08 1.64
N LEU A 91 8.28 4.98 2.33
CA LEU A 91 8.35 3.65 1.73
C LEU A 91 7.39 3.57 0.54
N LEU A 92 6.14 4.01 0.71
CA LEU A 92 5.13 4.04 -0.35
C LEU A 92 5.59 4.87 -1.54
N GLY A 93 6.10 6.09 -1.31
CA GLY A 93 6.62 6.95 -2.38
C GLY A 93 7.75 6.27 -3.16
N SER A 94 8.73 5.69 -2.47
CA SER A 94 9.84 4.96 -3.08
C SER A 94 9.38 3.77 -3.93
N LEU A 95 8.37 3.03 -3.44
CA LEU A 95 7.80 1.89 -4.16
C LEU A 95 7.01 2.35 -5.40
N MET A 96 6.16 3.37 -5.29
CA MET A 96 5.39 3.90 -6.42
C MET A 96 6.30 4.46 -7.53
N THR A 97 7.37 5.17 -7.17
CA THR A 97 8.34 5.65 -8.17
C THR A 97 9.00 4.49 -8.91
N HIS A 98 9.37 3.43 -8.19
CA HIS A 98 9.96 2.23 -8.80
C HIS A 98 8.96 1.49 -9.70
N GLU A 99 7.67 1.43 -9.32
CA GLU A 99 6.59 0.84 -10.13
C GLU A 99 6.49 1.53 -11.50
N THR A 100 6.50 2.87 -11.53
CA THR A 100 6.44 3.65 -12.77
C THR A 100 7.67 3.42 -13.65
N ILE A 101 8.87 3.43 -13.05
CA ILE A 101 10.12 3.18 -13.78
C ILE A 101 10.10 1.78 -14.43
N MET A 102 9.63 0.76 -13.70
CA MET A 102 9.50 -0.60 -14.23
C MET A 102 8.52 -0.68 -15.41
N LYS A 103 7.33 -0.08 -15.27
CA LYS A 103 6.32 -0.04 -16.35
C LYS A 103 6.82 0.72 -17.59
N ASN A 104 7.62 1.77 -17.39
CA ASN A 104 8.22 2.52 -18.48
C ASN A 104 9.36 1.74 -19.16
N HIS A 105 10.19 1.01 -18.40
CA HIS A 105 11.24 0.18 -18.97
C HIS A 105 10.67 -0.98 -19.82
N GLU A 106 9.52 -1.54 -19.41
CA GLU A 106 8.75 -2.50 -20.21
C GLU A 106 8.22 -1.87 -21.52
N ASN A 107 7.74 -0.62 -21.48
CA ASN A 107 7.31 0.12 -22.67
C ASN A 107 8.49 0.45 -23.63
N VAL A 108 9.65 0.78 -23.08
CA VAL A 108 10.89 1.07 -23.84
C VAL A 108 11.44 -0.19 -24.49
N GLU A 109 11.42 -1.35 -23.82
CA GLU A 109 11.85 -2.62 -24.43
C GLU A 109 10.92 -3.09 -25.55
N VAL A 110 9.60 -2.92 -25.40
CA VAL A 110 8.63 -3.27 -26.45
C VAL A 110 8.80 -2.38 -27.69
N LYS A 111 9.15 -1.10 -27.52
CA LYS A 111 9.47 -0.19 -28.63
C LYS A 111 10.82 -0.50 -29.28
N LYS A 112 11.86 -0.82 -28.50
CA LYS A 112 13.18 -1.21 -29.04
C LYS A 112 13.14 -2.49 -29.86
N LYS A 113 12.33 -3.49 -29.47
CA LYS A 113 12.18 -4.75 -30.25
C LYS A 113 11.45 -4.56 -31.59
N LYS A 114 10.65 -3.50 -31.77
CA LYS A 114 10.01 -3.13 -33.05
C LYS A 114 10.89 -2.22 -33.93
N ALA A 115 11.81 -1.46 -33.34
CA ALA A 115 12.66 -0.50 -34.06
C ALA A 115 13.84 -1.13 -34.82
N ILE A 116 14.23 -2.36 -34.50
CA ILE A 116 15.40 -3.01 -35.14
C ILE A 116 15.15 -3.40 -36.61
N ALA A 117 13.91 -3.29 -37.10
CA ALA A 117 13.53 -3.66 -38.46
C ALA A 117 13.38 -2.47 -39.43
N PHE A 118 13.60 -1.21 -39.03
CA PHE A 118 13.44 -0.08 -39.95
C PHE A 118 14.50 1.01 -39.79
N LYS A 119 15.04 1.38 -40.95
CA LYS A 119 16.15 2.30 -41.24
C LYS A 119 16.02 3.70 -40.62
N ASP A 120 17.19 4.23 -40.24
CA ASP A 120 17.74 5.54 -40.62
C ASP A 120 16.80 6.74 -40.58
N SER A 121 16.86 7.53 -39.48
CA SER A 121 16.89 9.00 -39.45
C SER A 121 16.80 9.54 -38.01
N LYS A 122 17.83 10.28 -37.61
CA LYS A 122 17.86 11.54 -36.84
C LYS A 122 16.85 11.82 -35.69
N GLU A 123 17.47 11.96 -34.52
CA GLU A 123 17.23 12.90 -33.39
C GLU A 123 16.01 12.77 -32.44
N ASP A 124 16.40 12.94 -31.16
CA ASP A 124 15.66 13.32 -29.95
C ASP A 124 14.63 12.35 -29.36
N SER A 125 15.14 11.39 -28.57
CA SER A 125 14.39 10.89 -27.41
C SER A 125 14.68 11.78 -26.21
N GLU A 126 13.95 12.89 -26.11
CA GLU A 126 13.70 13.53 -24.81
C GLU A 126 12.90 12.51 -23.99
N SER A 127 13.58 11.87 -23.05
CA SER A 127 12.93 11.06 -22.03
C SER A 127 12.19 12.04 -21.13
N ASP A 128 10.87 12.16 -21.30
CA ASP A 128 9.95 12.99 -20.51
C ASP A 128 9.88 12.53 -19.05
N GLU A 129 10.98 12.66 -18.31
CA GLU A 129 11.06 12.37 -16.87
C GLU A 129 10.07 13.28 -16.08
N ASP A 130 9.78 14.48 -16.59
CA ASP A 130 8.86 15.44 -15.96
C ASP A 130 7.39 14.98 -16.01
N GLY A 131 6.98 14.35 -17.12
CA GLY A 131 5.65 13.74 -17.26
C GLY A 131 5.44 12.60 -16.26
N ASP A 132 6.48 11.78 -16.05
CA ASP A 132 6.45 10.66 -15.10
C ASP A 132 6.35 11.13 -13.65
N VAL A 133 7.11 12.17 -13.27
CA VAL A 133 7.02 12.79 -11.94
C VAL A 133 5.64 13.41 -11.72
N ALA A 134 5.05 14.04 -12.74
CA ALA A 134 3.69 14.56 -12.66
C ALA A 134 2.64 13.46 -12.46
N LEU A 135 2.78 12.32 -13.15
CA LEU A 135 1.90 11.16 -13.00
C LEU A 135 1.99 10.53 -11.61
N ILE A 136 3.20 10.33 -11.09
CA ILE A 136 3.41 9.81 -9.73
C ILE A 136 2.82 10.77 -8.70
N THR A 137 3.09 12.07 -8.84
CA THR A 137 2.58 13.11 -7.95
C THR A 137 1.04 13.15 -7.97
N SER A 138 0.43 12.99 -9.15
CA SER A 138 -1.03 12.93 -9.31
C SER A 138 -1.64 11.69 -8.65
N GLN A 139 -1.03 10.51 -8.84
CA GLN A 139 -1.47 9.27 -8.21
C GLN A 139 -1.33 9.32 -6.68
N PHE A 140 -0.22 9.84 -6.17
CA PHE A 140 0.01 10.02 -4.74
C PHE A 140 -0.98 11.01 -4.13
N LYS A 141 -1.23 12.15 -4.81
CA LYS A 141 -2.29 13.11 -4.41
C LYS A 141 -3.68 12.45 -4.38
N ARG A 142 -4.00 11.60 -5.37
CA ARG A 142 -5.27 10.85 -5.41
C ARG A 142 -5.39 9.87 -4.24
N PHE A 143 -4.33 9.13 -3.95
CA PHE A 143 -4.26 8.22 -2.81
C PHE A 143 -4.50 8.95 -1.48
N LEU A 144 -3.81 10.07 -1.25
CA LEU A 144 -3.98 10.88 -0.03
C LEU A 144 -5.42 11.42 0.12
N LYS A 145 -6.07 11.79 -0.99
CA LYS A 145 -7.48 12.21 -0.99
C LYS A 145 -8.41 11.06 -0.60
N ASN A 146 -8.19 9.86 -1.13
CA ASN A 146 -8.96 8.66 -0.78
C ASN A 146 -8.79 8.26 0.70
N GLN A 147 -7.62 8.51 1.29
CA GLN A 147 -7.37 8.20 2.69
C GLN A 147 -8.07 9.18 3.66
N LYS A 148 -8.21 10.46 3.27
CA LYS A 148 -8.89 11.49 4.08
C LYS A 148 -10.41 11.32 4.14
N GLY A 149 -11.03 10.68 3.14
CA GLY A 149 -12.48 10.42 3.11
C GLY A 149 -12.97 9.31 4.06
N ARG A 150 -12.07 8.55 4.70
CA ARG A 150 -12.42 7.40 5.56
C ARG A 150 -12.49 7.69 7.07
N LYS A 151 -12.28 8.94 7.49
CA LYS A 151 -12.39 9.34 8.91
C LYS A 151 -13.79 9.85 9.28
N THR A 152 -14.84 9.02 9.22
CA THR A 152 -16.06 9.27 10.00
C THR A 152 -16.79 7.96 10.28
N PHE A 153 -16.56 7.35 11.44
CA PHE A 153 -17.61 6.54 12.07
C PHE A 153 -18.07 7.26 13.34
N LYS A 154 -19.33 7.68 13.26
CA LYS A 154 -20.12 8.34 14.28
C LYS A 154 -19.98 7.64 15.63
N LYS A 155 -19.65 8.41 16.66
CA LYS A 155 -19.90 8.05 18.06
C LYS A 155 -21.39 8.28 18.35
N ASN A 156 -22.22 7.27 18.08
CA ASN A 156 -23.57 7.22 18.63
C ASN A 156 -23.55 6.24 19.81
N PHE A 157 -23.45 6.78 21.01
CA PHE A 157 -23.87 6.05 22.22
C PHE A 157 -25.39 6.12 22.28
N PRO A 158 -26.11 4.99 22.43
CA PRO A 158 -27.48 5.03 22.92
C PRO A 158 -27.44 5.33 24.43
N GLN A 159 -28.05 6.44 24.82
CA GLN A 159 -28.56 6.62 26.18
C GLN A 159 -30.02 6.15 26.12
N ASP A 160 -30.25 4.92 26.57
CA ASP A 160 -31.56 4.50 27.07
C ASP A 160 -31.53 4.85 28.58
N GLU A 161 -32.31 5.84 29.03
CA GLU A 161 -33.64 5.69 29.69
C GLU A 161 -33.58 4.74 30.91
N GLU A 162 -34.15 4.97 32.09
CA GLU A 162 -34.94 6.04 32.71
C GLU A 162 -35.09 5.59 34.19
N SER A 163 -35.44 6.52 35.08
CA SER A 163 -36.24 6.31 36.31
C SER A 163 -35.80 5.31 37.40
N SER A 164 -35.28 5.86 38.51
CA SER A 164 -35.96 5.88 39.83
C SER A 164 -35.34 6.94 40.74
#